data_AF-A0A817BKP1-F1
#
_entry.id   AF-A0A817BKP1-F1
#
_cell.length_a   1.000
_cell.length_b   1.000
_cell.length_c   1.000
_cell.angle_alpha   90.00
_cell.angle_beta   90.00
_cell.angle_gamma   90.00
#
_symmetry.space_group_name_H-M   'P 1'
#
loop_
_entity.id
_entity.type
_entity.pdbx_description
1 polymer ?
#
loop_
_entity_poly.entity_id
_entity_poly.type
_entity_poly.pdbx_seq_one_letter_code
_entity_poly.pdbx_strand_id
1 'polypeptide(L)'
;MYVGSIFINGGRLIAGLPDAPFNDSIDIILQDHHSITIALPYNFPLIGSRVIAVLGGLDLHGSLRGISWTRIATTAASGESLIVLSERVSWMIGDEFVITTTDRDISHTERHRIASIDNGTIIHTMIPLAYTHIVLQQTFPNGQTVNIAAAVGLLTHNIRIINQSPSPNLSGLRIFITQYSTLIRYSDTNQLVDTYYKGYARLSNTQFIGFAQFDDTTNSDQQSCIYMSNLNDWNSQRPTYIDGCSFDGGFNAAIGMLNTNGVPITNNVIYNTYRTGIAVTGKNSIVRNNLVTTVYWSGTAQSSSISQYNINYDGAIMSRDAISVIMQNNLVSGVERSAYRIQGEACPSAYVPGYIQNGYSNNEAHSAMSGVSLWPLDKGFSYDRSILSEYHFNTTFFLFVCLECVIIKGFT
;
A
#
# COMPACT_ATOMS: atom_id res chain seq x y z
N MET A 1 9.83 -7.27 -21.48
CA MET A 1 10.10 -5.94 -22.07
C MET A 1 11.12 -5.23 -21.19
N TYR A 2 12.24 -4.76 -21.74
CA TYR A 2 13.26 -4.00 -21.01
C TYR A 2 13.24 -2.54 -21.43
N VAL A 3 13.09 -1.62 -20.47
CA VAL A 3 12.99 -0.18 -20.75
C VAL A 3 13.59 0.66 -19.63
N GLY A 4 14.09 1.86 -19.94
CA GLY A 4 14.55 2.80 -18.90
C GLY A 4 13.39 3.47 -18.15
N SER A 5 12.45 4.04 -18.91
CA SER A 5 11.21 4.65 -18.42
C SER A 5 10.13 4.56 -19.49
N ILE A 6 8.86 4.68 -19.09
CA ILE A 6 7.70 4.74 -19.97
C ILE A 6 6.99 6.07 -19.72
N PHE A 7 6.65 6.79 -20.79
CA PHE A 7 5.91 8.06 -20.71
C PHE A 7 4.60 7.95 -21.49
N ILE A 8 3.47 7.93 -20.78
CA ILE A 8 2.14 7.83 -21.37
C ILE A 8 1.54 9.24 -21.43
N ASN A 9 1.63 9.88 -22.59
CA ASN A 9 1.11 11.23 -22.80
C ASN A 9 -0.19 11.24 -23.61
N GLY A 10 -1.33 11.44 -22.96
CA GLY A 10 -2.65 11.46 -23.61
C GLY A 10 -3.16 10.12 -24.16
N GLY A 11 -2.27 9.17 -24.45
CA GLY A 11 -2.60 7.81 -24.88
C GLY A 11 -2.90 6.84 -23.73
N ARG A 12 -2.86 5.54 -24.03
CA ARG A 12 -3.03 4.46 -23.04
C ARG A 12 -2.01 3.36 -23.24
N LEU A 13 -1.49 2.81 -22.15
CA LEU A 13 -0.79 1.52 -22.12
C LEU A 13 -1.74 0.49 -21.53
N ILE A 14 -1.97 -0.61 -22.24
CA ILE A 14 -2.98 -1.61 -21.89
C ILE A 14 -2.34 -2.99 -21.89
N ALA A 15 -2.40 -3.68 -20.75
CA ALA A 15 -2.16 -5.11 -20.61
C ALA A 15 -3.36 -5.71 -19.88
N GLY A 16 -4.36 -6.11 -20.64
CA GLY A 16 -5.67 -6.53 -20.11
C GLY A 16 -6.61 -5.35 -19.85
N LEU A 17 -7.89 -5.67 -19.74
CA LEU A 17 -8.99 -4.76 -19.42
C LEU A 17 -9.80 -5.32 -18.24
N PRO A 18 -10.62 -4.52 -17.55
CA PRO A 18 -11.40 -4.98 -16.40
C PRO A 18 -12.31 -6.18 -16.70
N ASP A 19 -12.86 -6.23 -17.91
CA ASP A 19 -13.75 -7.28 -18.43
C ASP A 19 -13.04 -8.31 -19.33
N ALA A 20 -11.77 -8.07 -19.66
CA ALA A 20 -10.93 -8.97 -20.45
C ALA A 20 -9.49 -8.99 -19.90
N PRO A 21 -9.24 -9.70 -18.79
CA PRO A 21 -7.90 -9.79 -18.19
C PRO A 21 -6.88 -10.39 -19.15
N PHE A 22 -5.63 -9.95 -19.01
CA PHE A 22 -4.48 -10.53 -19.69
C PHE A 22 -4.15 -11.87 -19.06
N ASN A 23 -4.22 -12.95 -19.83
CA ASN A 23 -4.01 -14.32 -19.33
C ASN A 23 -2.61 -14.89 -19.59
N ASP A 24 -1.82 -14.24 -20.44
CA ASP A 24 -0.42 -14.59 -20.68
C ASP A 24 0.49 -13.95 -19.62
N SER A 25 1.80 -14.25 -19.66
CA SER A 25 2.78 -13.62 -18.78
C SER A 25 3.50 -12.45 -19.45
N ILE A 26 3.67 -11.34 -18.73
CA ILE A 26 4.49 -10.21 -19.18
C ILE A 26 5.30 -9.62 -18.03
N ASP A 27 6.61 -9.49 -18.29
CA ASP A 27 7.52 -8.73 -17.42
C ASP A 27 7.84 -7.39 -18.08
N ILE A 28 7.58 -6.29 -17.37
CA ILE A 28 8.04 -4.95 -17.71
C ILE A 28 9.18 -4.63 -16.76
N ILE A 29 10.40 -4.73 -17.27
CA ILE A 29 11.63 -4.62 -16.51
C ILE A 29 12.20 -3.21 -16.72
N LEU A 30 12.20 -2.43 -15.65
CA LEU A 30 12.71 -1.07 -15.60
C LEU A 30 14.20 -1.08 -15.24
N GLN A 31 15.01 -0.45 -16.07
CA GLN A 31 16.47 -0.38 -15.93
C GLN A 31 16.92 1.04 -15.62
N ASP A 32 18.09 1.19 -15.01
CA ASP A 32 18.69 2.52 -14.95
C ASP A 32 19.08 2.97 -16.35
N HIS A 33 18.71 4.19 -16.69
CA HIS A 33 19.25 4.88 -17.84
C HIS A 33 19.59 6.30 -17.40
N HIS A 34 20.88 6.60 -17.33
CA HIS A 34 21.43 7.90 -16.93
C HIS A 34 21.11 9.04 -17.92
N SER A 35 20.33 8.78 -18.96
CA SER A 35 20.09 9.72 -20.07
C SER A 35 18.65 9.59 -20.56
N ILE A 36 17.68 10.03 -19.75
CA ILE A 36 16.32 10.26 -20.24
C ILE A 36 16.24 11.73 -20.63
N THR A 37 16.31 11.99 -21.93
CA THR A 37 16.02 13.31 -22.52
C THR A 37 14.58 13.31 -23.04
N ILE A 38 13.61 13.02 -22.16
CA ILE A 38 12.21 13.29 -22.49
C ILE A 38 11.98 14.77 -22.21
N ALA A 39 11.62 15.53 -23.24
CA ALA A 39 11.13 16.89 -23.07
C ALA A 39 9.81 16.82 -22.32
N LEU A 40 9.88 16.91 -20.99
CA LEU A 40 8.70 17.00 -20.16
C LEU A 40 8.04 18.37 -20.40
N PRO A 41 6.72 18.48 -20.22
CA PRO A 41 6.03 19.76 -20.31
C PRO A 41 6.70 20.83 -19.44
N TYR A 42 6.60 22.11 -19.82
CA TYR A 42 7.15 23.21 -19.03
C TYR A 42 6.63 23.16 -17.58
N ASN A 43 7.54 23.26 -16.59
CA ASN A 43 7.28 23.09 -15.15
C ASN A 43 6.85 21.68 -14.69
N PHE A 44 7.02 20.64 -15.50
CA PHE A 44 6.77 19.27 -15.05
C PHE A 44 7.88 18.79 -14.10
N PRO A 45 7.55 18.06 -13.01
CA PRO A 45 8.55 17.60 -12.05
C PRO A 45 9.63 16.71 -12.70
N LEU A 46 10.85 16.77 -12.18
CA LEU A 46 11.88 15.80 -12.54
C LEU A 46 11.46 14.43 -12.01
N ILE A 47 11.16 13.50 -12.92
CA ILE A 47 10.62 12.17 -12.59
C ILE A 47 11.70 11.09 -12.40
N GLY A 48 12.98 11.39 -12.61
CA GLY A 48 14.08 10.42 -12.45
C GLY A 48 14.06 9.26 -13.46
N SER A 49 14.83 8.20 -13.17
CA SER A 49 14.88 6.95 -13.96
C SER A 49 14.00 5.85 -13.35
N ARG A 50 13.74 4.77 -14.10
CA ARG A 50 12.89 3.63 -13.70
C ARG A 50 11.45 4.03 -13.41
N VAL A 51 10.91 4.95 -14.21
CA VAL A 51 9.59 5.53 -13.97
C VAL A 51 8.63 5.27 -15.13
N ILE A 52 7.40 4.87 -14.79
CA ILE A 52 6.24 4.93 -15.67
C ILE A 52 5.46 6.19 -15.32
N ALA A 53 5.61 7.25 -16.11
CA ALA A 53 4.85 8.48 -15.93
C ALA A 53 3.53 8.41 -16.71
N VAL A 54 2.42 8.60 -16.02
CA VAL A 54 1.06 8.40 -16.51
C VAL A 54 0.33 9.75 -16.57
N LEU A 55 0.20 10.28 -17.78
CA LEU A 55 -0.54 11.51 -18.15
C LEU A 55 -1.69 11.18 -19.12
N GLY A 56 -2.04 9.89 -19.20
CA GLY A 56 -3.11 9.31 -20.00
C GLY A 56 -3.74 8.17 -19.22
N GLY A 57 -3.85 6.98 -19.80
CA GLY A 57 -4.33 5.78 -19.08
C GLY A 57 -3.27 4.69 -18.93
N LEU A 58 -3.21 4.06 -17.76
CA LEU A 58 -2.50 2.81 -17.54
C LEU A 58 -3.52 1.76 -17.10
N ASP A 59 -3.75 0.74 -17.92
CA ASP A 59 -4.65 -0.37 -17.63
C ASP A 59 -3.82 -1.65 -17.54
N LEU A 60 -3.66 -2.19 -16.34
CA LEU A 60 -2.98 -3.46 -16.09
C LEU A 60 -3.97 -4.37 -15.36
N HIS A 61 -4.47 -5.40 -16.04
CA HIS A 61 -5.43 -6.36 -15.50
C HIS A 61 -4.92 -7.77 -15.73
N GLY A 62 -4.23 -8.33 -14.74
CA GLY A 62 -3.75 -9.71 -14.78
C GLY A 62 -4.84 -10.73 -14.51
N SER A 63 -4.49 -12.01 -14.65
CA SER A 63 -5.39 -13.13 -14.44
C SER A 63 -6.01 -13.08 -13.04
N LEU A 64 -7.32 -13.35 -12.95
CA LEU A 64 -8.03 -13.37 -11.67
C LEU A 64 -7.42 -14.43 -10.74
N ARG A 65 -7.10 -14.03 -9.50
CA ARG A 65 -6.45 -14.89 -8.49
C ARG A 65 -7.36 -15.31 -7.35
N GLY A 66 -8.62 -14.84 -7.35
CA GLY A 66 -9.56 -15.06 -6.26
C GLY A 66 -9.16 -14.26 -5.03
N ILE A 67 -8.95 -14.95 -3.91
CA ILE A 67 -8.54 -14.35 -2.64
C ILE A 67 -7.04 -14.00 -2.69
N SER A 68 -6.68 -12.74 -2.43
CA SER A 68 -5.27 -12.29 -2.42
C SER A 68 -4.53 -12.72 -1.16
N TRP A 69 -5.22 -12.83 -0.03
CA TRP A 69 -4.65 -13.28 1.23
C TRP A 69 -5.72 -13.85 2.16
N THR A 70 -5.34 -14.78 3.03
CA THR A 70 -6.21 -15.34 4.09
C THR A 70 -5.35 -15.59 5.34
N ARG A 71 -5.87 -16.32 6.32
CA ARG A 71 -5.16 -16.70 7.55
C ARG A 71 -4.91 -18.20 7.58
N ILE A 72 -3.87 -18.63 8.30
CA ILE A 72 -3.78 -20.05 8.68
C ILE A 72 -4.94 -20.41 9.63
N ALA A 73 -5.49 -21.60 9.47
CA ALA A 73 -6.58 -22.15 10.29
C ALA A 73 -6.04 -22.89 11.52
N THR A 74 -4.81 -23.41 11.45
CA THR A 74 -4.14 -24.14 12.52
C THR A 74 -2.70 -23.66 12.64
N THR A 75 -2.15 -23.68 13.86
CA THR A 75 -0.73 -23.40 14.10
C THR A 75 0.13 -24.31 13.22
N ALA A 76 1.08 -23.71 12.51
CA ALA A 76 2.07 -24.40 11.69
C ALA A 76 3.42 -24.30 12.39
N ALA A 77 4.03 -25.44 12.71
CA ALA A 77 5.27 -25.49 13.48
C ALA A 77 6.52 -25.33 12.59
N SER A 78 7.58 -24.74 13.15
CA SER A 78 8.90 -24.75 12.52
C SER A 78 9.31 -26.18 12.16
N GLY A 79 9.84 -26.37 10.95
CA GLY A 79 10.20 -27.66 10.38
C GLY A 79 9.07 -28.39 9.64
N GLU A 80 7.81 -27.94 9.75
CA GLU A 80 6.72 -28.46 8.91
C GLU A 80 6.83 -27.92 7.48
N SER A 81 6.26 -28.64 6.51
CA SER A 81 6.18 -28.18 5.11
C SER A 81 4.73 -28.06 4.63
N LEU A 82 3.80 -27.88 5.57
CA LEU A 82 2.36 -27.82 5.31
C LEU A 82 1.76 -26.69 6.13
N ILE A 83 0.85 -25.95 5.50
CA ILE A 83 -0.02 -24.98 6.18
C ILE A 83 -1.47 -25.25 5.79
N VAL A 84 -2.38 -25.07 6.75
CA VAL A 84 -3.83 -25.14 6.53
C VAL A 84 -4.38 -23.73 6.56
N LEU A 85 -5.13 -23.33 5.53
CA LEU A 85 -5.74 -22.02 5.35
C LEU A 85 -7.19 -22.01 5.84
N SER A 86 -7.63 -20.86 6.32
CA SER A 86 -9.01 -20.60 6.77
C SER A 86 -10.00 -20.54 5.60
N GLU A 87 -9.53 -20.18 4.41
CA GLU A 87 -10.36 -20.02 3.22
C GLU A 87 -9.74 -20.76 2.04
N ARG A 88 -10.60 -21.18 1.09
CA ARG A 88 -10.17 -21.84 -0.14
C ARG A 88 -9.56 -20.82 -1.10
N VAL A 89 -8.34 -21.07 -1.58
CA VAL A 89 -7.64 -20.24 -2.56
C VAL A 89 -7.67 -20.87 -3.96
N SER A 90 -7.50 -20.02 -4.97
CA SER A 90 -7.32 -20.39 -6.38
C SER A 90 -5.87 -20.20 -6.87
N TRP A 91 -4.92 -20.23 -5.95
CA TRP A 91 -3.49 -20.14 -6.26
C TRP A 91 -3.01 -21.42 -6.97
N MET A 92 -1.81 -21.39 -7.54
CA MET A 92 -1.25 -22.41 -8.40
C MET A 92 0.08 -22.94 -7.85
N ILE A 93 0.41 -24.17 -8.23
CA ILE A 93 1.72 -24.75 -7.93
C ILE A 93 2.82 -23.86 -8.50
N GLY A 94 3.84 -23.59 -7.69
CA GLY A 94 4.96 -22.75 -8.06
C GLY A 94 4.76 -21.25 -7.82
N ASP A 95 3.58 -20.80 -7.37
CA ASP A 95 3.42 -19.43 -6.90
C ASP A 95 4.18 -19.19 -5.61
N GLU A 96 4.64 -17.96 -5.44
CA GLU A 96 5.24 -17.45 -4.21
C GLU A 96 4.19 -16.75 -3.35
N PHE A 97 4.32 -16.92 -2.04
CA PHE A 97 3.49 -16.31 -1.04
C PHE A 97 4.32 -15.95 0.20
N VAL A 98 3.75 -15.12 1.07
CA VAL A 98 4.34 -14.75 2.36
C VAL A 98 3.48 -15.27 3.50
N ILE A 99 4.10 -15.72 4.60
CA ILE A 99 3.46 -16.02 5.88
C ILE A 99 3.95 -15.00 6.90
N THR A 100 3.04 -14.20 7.46
CA THR A 100 3.39 -13.12 8.40
C THR A 100 3.86 -13.66 9.73
N THR A 101 4.82 -12.98 10.37
CA THR A 101 5.17 -13.24 11.77
C THR A 101 3.94 -13.19 12.69
N THR A 102 3.95 -14.00 13.73
CA THR A 102 2.99 -14.00 14.84
C THR A 102 3.62 -13.63 16.19
N ASP A 103 4.90 -13.29 16.20
CA ASP A 103 5.62 -12.86 17.39
C ASP A 103 6.15 -11.42 17.22
N ARG A 104 7.11 -11.01 18.06
CA ARG A 104 7.65 -9.64 18.04
C ARG A 104 8.79 -9.44 17.05
N ASP A 105 9.32 -10.51 16.47
CA ASP A 105 10.39 -10.44 15.50
C ASP A 105 9.80 -10.39 14.09
N ILE A 106 9.95 -9.24 13.44
CA ILE A 106 9.45 -9.02 12.08
C ILE A 106 10.17 -9.94 11.07
N SER A 107 11.38 -10.38 11.37
CA SER A 107 12.20 -11.25 10.51
C SER A 107 11.68 -12.68 10.44
N HIS A 108 10.76 -13.06 11.33
CA HIS A 108 10.08 -14.36 11.26
C HIS A 108 8.97 -14.41 10.21
N THR A 109 8.71 -13.31 9.50
CA THR A 109 7.90 -13.33 8.29
C THR A 109 8.68 -14.02 7.18
N GLU A 110 8.14 -15.09 6.61
CA GLU A 110 8.88 -15.92 5.64
C GLU A 110 8.16 -16.04 4.30
N ARG A 111 8.96 -16.08 3.23
CA ARG A 111 8.51 -16.31 1.86
C ARG A 111 8.62 -17.78 1.52
N HIS A 112 7.56 -18.32 0.92
CA HIS A 112 7.51 -19.70 0.46
C HIS A 112 7.04 -19.81 -0.97
N ARG A 113 7.31 -20.97 -1.56
CA ARG A 113 6.80 -21.38 -2.86
C ARG A 113 5.91 -22.61 -2.71
N ILE A 114 4.78 -22.61 -3.40
CA ILE A 114 3.80 -23.71 -3.34
C ILE A 114 4.34 -24.94 -4.07
N ALA A 115 4.48 -26.06 -3.36
CA ALA A 115 4.82 -27.36 -3.94
C ALA A 115 3.56 -28.11 -4.44
N SER A 116 2.50 -28.11 -3.65
CA SER A 116 1.20 -28.70 -4.00
C SER A 116 0.07 -28.03 -3.22
N ILE A 117 -1.16 -28.21 -3.70
CA ILE A 117 -2.37 -27.68 -3.06
C ILE A 117 -3.41 -28.80 -2.98
N ASP A 118 -3.85 -29.13 -1.76
CA ASP A 118 -4.95 -30.08 -1.54
C ASP A 118 -6.22 -29.32 -1.16
N ASN A 119 -7.31 -29.60 -1.91
CA ASN A 119 -8.64 -29.02 -1.69
C ASN A 119 -8.69 -27.47 -1.62
N GLY A 120 -7.66 -26.79 -2.14
CA GLY A 120 -7.54 -25.33 -2.12
C GLY A 120 -7.35 -24.72 -0.72
N THR A 121 -7.26 -25.50 0.35
CA THR A 121 -7.08 -25.00 1.72
C THR A 121 -5.80 -25.52 2.37
N ILE A 122 -5.17 -26.56 1.83
CA ILE A 122 -3.92 -27.10 2.34
C ILE A 122 -2.84 -26.79 1.31
N ILE A 123 -1.81 -26.06 1.74
CA ILE A 123 -0.65 -25.74 0.91
C ILE A 123 0.55 -26.50 1.47
N HIS A 124 1.25 -27.21 0.60
CA HIS A 124 2.58 -27.74 0.91
C HIS A 124 3.64 -26.77 0.39
N THR A 125 4.63 -26.44 1.22
CA THR A 125 5.75 -25.56 0.88
C THR A 125 6.89 -26.36 0.25
N MET A 126 7.63 -25.75 -0.68
CA MET A 126 8.81 -26.39 -1.29
C MET A 126 9.95 -26.63 -0.31
N ILE A 127 10.03 -25.82 0.75
CA ILE A 127 10.99 -25.96 1.84
C ILE A 127 10.25 -25.89 3.18
N PRO A 128 10.76 -26.53 4.25
CA PRO A 128 10.16 -26.42 5.57
C PRO A 128 10.11 -24.99 6.09
N LEU A 129 9.10 -24.70 6.92
CA LEU A 129 8.96 -23.43 7.65
C LEU A 129 10.15 -23.24 8.58
N ALA A 130 10.77 -22.07 8.54
CA ALA A 130 11.84 -21.73 9.46
C ALA A 130 11.29 -21.42 10.85
N TYR A 131 10.07 -20.87 10.92
CA TYR A 131 9.48 -20.38 12.16
C TYR A 131 8.10 -20.99 12.43
N THR A 132 7.71 -20.99 13.70
CA THR A 132 6.36 -21.40 14.10
C THR A 132 5.41 -20.22 13.94
N HIS A 133 4.31 -20.45 13.21
CA HIS A 133 3.24 -19.48 12.98
C HIS A 133 2.01 -19.91 13.75
N ILE A 134 1.62 -19.14 14.77
CA ILE A 134 0.59 -19.55 15.72
C ILE A 134 -0.81 -19.09 15.32
N VAL A 135 -1.80 -19.88 15.68
CA VAL A 135 -3.21 -19.46 15.78
C VAL A 135 -3.54 -19.36 17.27
N LEU A 136 -3.91 -18.16 17.71
CA LEU A 136 -4.33 -17.87 19.06
C LEU A 136 -5.77 -17.37 19.06
N GLN A 137 -6.63 -18.04 19.81
CA GLN A 137 -7.98 -17.58 20.10
C GLN A 137 -8.07 -17.23 21.59
N GLN A 138 -8.41 -15.98 21.90
CA GLN A 138 -8.57 -15.51 23.27
C GLN A 138 -9.95 -14.89 23.45
N THR A 139 -10.74 -15.47 24.36
CA THR A 139 -12.01 -14.89 24.79
C THR A 139 -11.81 -14.10 26.08
N PHE A 140 -12.21 -12.84 26.06
CA PHE A 140 -12.12 -11.91 27.18
C PHE A 140 -13.36 -12.00 28.09
N PRO A 141 -13.28 -11.55 29.37
CA PRO A 141 -14.40 -11.58 30.31
C PRO A 141 -15.67 -10.83 29.83
N ASN A 142 -15.52 -9.89 28.91
CA ASN A 142 -16.64 -9.16 28.28
C ASN A 142 -17.32 -9.95 27.14
N GLY A 143 -16.92 -11.20 26.89
CA GLY A 143 -17.44 -12.07 25.84
C GLY A 143 -16.83 -11.84 24.44
N GLN A 144 -15.97 -10.83 24.28
CA GLN A 144 -15.28 -10.63 23.00
C GLN A 144 -14.23 -11.71 22.78
N THR A 145 -14.15 -12.22 21.55
CA THR A 145 -13.13 -13.19 21.16
C THR A 145 -12.23 -12.58 20.10
N VAL A 146 -10.93 -12.59 20.37
CA VAL A 146 -9.89 -12.14 19.44
C VAL A 146 -9.20 -13.38 18.89
N ASN A 147 -9.10 -13.44 17.56
CA ASN A 147 -8.39 -14.48 16.84
C ASN A 147 -7.17 -13.84 16.18
N ILE A 148 -5.98 -14.17 16.66
CA ILE A 148 -4.71 -13.76 16.04
C ILE A 148 -4.18 -14.97 15.30
N ALA A 149 -3.93 -14.84 14.00
CA ALA A 149 -3.36 -15.90 13.19
C ALA A 149 -2.46 -15.30 12.13
N ALA A 150 -1.38 -16.01 11.76
CA ALA A 150 -0.56 -15.59 10.65
C ALA A 150 -1.40 -15.45 9.38
N ALA A 151 -1.24 -14.33 8.69
CA ALA A 151 -1.77 -14.18 7.35
C ALA A 151 -0.84 -14.79 6.31
N VAL A 152 -1.47 -15.29 5.26
CA VAL A 152 -0.83 -15.89 4.09
C VAL A 152 -1.25 -15.07 2.88
N GLY A 153 -0.30 -14.39 2.25
CA GLY A 153 -0.55 -13.47 1.13
C GLY A 153 0.13 -13.89 -0.17
N LEU A 154 -0.61 -13.92 -1.27
CA LEU A 154 -0.08 -14.25 -2.60
C LEU A 154 0.80 -13.10 -3.12
N LEU A 155 1.99 -13.46 -3.62
CA LEU A 155 2.90 -12.51 -4.28
C LEU A 155 2.87 -12.64 -5.80
N THR A 156 2.77 -13.86 -6.34
CA THR A 156 2.92 -14.10 -7.79
C THR A 156 1.72 -13.63 -8.60
N HIS A 157 2.00 -12.84 -9.64
CA HIS A 157 1.05 -12.47 -10.70
C HIS A 157 1.68 -12.62 -12.09
N ASN A 158 0.86 -12.69 -13.12
CA ASN A 158 1.30 -12.87 -14.51
C ASN A 158 1.73 -11.56 -15.19
N ILE A 159 1.25 -10.41 -14.71
CA ILE A 159 1.79 -9.10 -15.08
C ILE A 159 2.74 -8.66 -13.97
N ARG A 160 4.02 -8.46 -14.31
CA ARG A 160 5.04 -8.05 -13.34
C ARG A 160 5.76 -6.80 -13.81
N ILE A 161 5.87 -5.80 -12.93
CA ILE A 161 6.72 -4.63 -13.10
C ILE A 161 7.92 -4.82 -12.18
N ILE A 162 9.12 -4.86 -12.74
CA ILE A 162 10.31 -5.33 -12.06
C ILE A 162 11.42 -4.29 -12.19
N ASN A 163 12.07 -3.94 -11.09
CA ASN A 163 13.35 -3.25 -11.15
C ASN A 163 14.48 -4.26 -11.38
N GLN A 164 15.28 -4.06 -12.43
CA GLN A 164 16.28 -5.05 -12.86
C GLN A 164 17.42 -5.27 -11.86
N SER A 165 17.82 -4.23 -11.12
CA SER A 165 19.09 -4.24 -10.37
C SER A 165 18.85 -4.22 -8.87
N PRO A 166 19.65 -4.96 -8.06
CA PRO A 166 19.74 -4.70 -6.63
C PRO A 166 20.24 -3.27 -6.47
N SER A 167 19.36 -2.41 -5.95
CA SER A 167 19.50 -0.97 -6.06
C SER A 167 20.63 -0.44 -5.18
N PRO A 168 21.79 -0.02 -5.74
CA PRO A 168 22.95 0.41 -4.95
C PRO A 168 22.71 1.68 -4.12
N ASN A 169 21.51 2.27 -4.17
CA ASN A 169 21.13 3.51 -3.49
C ASN A 169 19.67 3.47 -2.98
N LEU A 170 19.13 2.28 -2.67
CA LEU A 170 17.73 2.12 -2.22
C LEU A 170 16.72 2.76 -3.20
N SER A 171 16.92 2.56 -4.50
CA SER A 171 16.14 3.19 -5.57
C SER A 171 15.52 2.15 -6.50
N GLY A 172 14.22 1.97 -6.41
CA GLY A 172 13.42 1.03 -7.17
C GLY A 172 12.57 1.67 -8.27
N LEU A 173 11.62 0.91 -8.78
CA LEU A 173 10.67 1.37 -9.80
C LEU A 173 9.60 2.31 -9.25
N ARG A 174 9.11 3.22 -10.09
CA ARG A 174 7.99 4.12 -9.78
C ARG A 174 6.96 4.18 -10.91
N ILE A 175 5.72 4.41 -10.55
CA ILE A 175 4.58 4.73 -11.39
C ILE A 175 4.04 6.06 -10.88
N PHE A 176 4.24 7.12 -11.65
CA PHE A 176 3.83 8.46 -11.27
C PHE A 176 2.61 8.88 -12.09
N ILE A 177 1.47 9.00 -11.42
CA ILE A 177 0.19 9.33 -12.03
C ILE A 177 -0.13 10.77 -11.65
N THR A 178 -0.21 11.66 -12.63
CA THR A 178 -0.42 13.09 -12.40
C THR A 178 -1.20 13.73 -13.54
N GLN A 179 -1.41 15.04 -13.44
CA GLN A 179 -2.02 15.87 -14.46
C GLN A 179 -1.09 17.00 -14.87
N TYR A 180 -1.30 17.55 -16.07
CA TYR A 180 -0.68 18.80 -16.48
C TYR A 180 -1.50 19.51 -17.56
N SER A 181 -1.29 20.81 -17.70
CA SER A 181 -1.79 21.61 -18.82
C SER A 181 -0.63 22.12 -19.65
N THR A 182 -0.80 22.19 -20.97
CA THR A 182 0.19 22.78 -21.88
C THR A 182 -0.49 23.41 -23.10
N LEU A 183 0.23 24.28 -23.79
CA LEU A 183 -0.21 24.85 -25.05
C LEU A 183 0.33 24.02 -26.22
N ILE A 184 -0.56 23.49 -27.05
CA ILE A 184 -0.20 22.77 -28.27
C ILE A 184 -0.43 23.67 -29.47
N ARG A 185 0.59 23.82 -30.32
CA ARG A 185 0.48 24.50 -31.60
C ARG A 185 0.07 23.49 -32.67
N TYR A 186 -1.11 23.66 -33.23
CA TYR A 186 -1.56 22.86 -34.36
C TYR A 186 -0.94 23.40 -35.66
N SER A 187 -0.30 22.52 -36.43
CA SER A 187 0.48 22.92 -37.62
C SER A 187 -0.38 23.40 -38.78
N ASP A 188 -1.64 22.97 -38.84
CA ASP A 188 -2.61 23.29 -39.90
C ASP A 188 -3.26 24.67 -39.73
N THR A 189 -3.54 25.07 -38.49
CA THR A 189 -4.25 26.31 -38.13
C THR A 189 -3.34 27.36 -37.52
N ASN A 190 -2.10 26.99 -37.17
CA ASN A 190 -1.17 27.78 -36.35
C ASN A 190 -1.77 28.25 -35.01
N GLN A 191 -2.87 27.62 -34.58
CA GLN A 191 -3.58 27.96 -33.37
C GLN A 191 -2.87 27.33 -32.16
N LEU A 192 -2.74 28.11 -31.09
CA LEU A 192 -2.36 27.60 -29.78
C LEU A 192 -3.63 27.18 -29.03
N VAL A 193 -3.68 25.93 -28.60
CA VAL A 193 -4.81 25.37 -27.86
C VAL A 193 -4.34 24.90 -26.50
N ASP A 194 -4.98 25.41 -25.45
CA ASP A 194 -4.83 24.90 -24.09
C ASP A 194 -5.29 23.45 -24.04
N THR A 195 -4.35 22.55 -23.82
CA THR A 195 -4.59 21.11 -23.77
C THR A 195 -4.31 20.60 -22.36
N TYR A 196 -5.28 19.90 -21.80
CA TYR A 196 -5.24 19.36 -20.46
C TYR A 196 -5.14 17.84 -20.49
N TYR A 197 -4.17 17.31 -19.75
CA TYR A 197 -3.90 15.88 -19.63
C TYR A 197 -4.06 15.46 -18.17
N LYS A 198 -4.90 14.45 -17.93
CA LYS A 198 -5.14 13.87 -16.61
C LYS A 198 -4.88 12.37 -16.67
N GLY A 199 -3.86 11.93 -15.93
CA GLY A 199 -3.53 10.53 -15.72
C GLY A 199 -4.59 9.77 -14.94
N TYR A 200 -4.75 8.49 -15.25
CA TYR A 200 -5.46 7.51 -14.44
C TYR A 200 -4.80 6.14 -14.55
N ALA A 201 -4.93 5.31 -13.52
CA ALA A 201 -4.40 3.95 -13.52
C ALA A 201 -5.41 2.94 -12.96
N ARG A 202 -5.70 1.89 -13.71
CA ARG A 202 -6.56 0.78 -13.32
C ARG A 202 -5.68 -0.44 -13.21
N LEU A 203 -5.33 -0.79 -11.98
CA LEU A 203 -4.35 -1.81 -11.68
C LEU A 203 -5.04 -2.93 -10.94
N SER A 204 -5.03 -4.13 -11.51
CA SER A 204 -5.49 -5.32 -10.81
C SER A 204 -4.67 -6.56 -11.11
N ASN A 205 -4.50 -7.42 -10.11
CA ASN A 205 -3.76 -8.69 -10.22
C ASN A 205 -2.38 -8.49 -10.86
N THR A 206 -1.66 -7.46 -10.42
CA THR A 206 -0.34 -7.07 -10.95
C THR A 206 0.68 -7.07 -9.82
N GLN A 207 1.88 -7.56 -10.11
CA GLN A 207 2.98 -7.64 -9.13
C GLN A 207 4.03 -6.55 -9.40
N PHE A 208 4.49 -5.89 -8.34
CA PHE A 208 5.53 -4.86 -8.36
C PHE A 208 6.73 -5.33 -7.52
N ILE A 209 7.91 -5.46 -8.13
CA ILE A 209 9.11 -6.05 -7.49
C ILE A 209 10.26 -5.04 -7.47
N GLY A 210 10.81 -4.75 -6.30
CA GLY A 210 11.95 -3.84 -6.17
C GLY A 210 11.53 -2.38 -6.39
N PHE A 211 10.65 -1.86 -5.54
CA PHE A 211 9.87 -0.67 -5.81
C PHE A 211 10.20 0.53 -4.93
N ALA A 212 9.66 1.68 -5.32
CA ALA A 212 9.82 2.97 -4.65
C ALA A 212 11.27 3.44 -4.53
N GLN A 213 11.49 4.70 -4.20
CA GLN A 213 12.82 5.27 -4.08
C GLN A 213 12.96 5.91 -2.69
N PHE A 214 14.02 5.54 -1.98
CA PHE A 214 14.27 6.04 -0.64
C PHE A 214 14.51 7.54 -0.69
N ASP A 215 13.77 8.27 0.15
CA ASP A 215 13.93 9.70 0.36
C ASP A 215 13.72 9.98 1.85
N ASP A 216 14.76 10.46 2.52
CA ASP A 216 14.72 10.89 3.92
C ASP A 216 14.51 12.41 4.08
N THR A 217 14.36 13.13 2.97
CA THR A 217 14.12 14.57 2.98
C THR A 217 12.63 14.91 3.10
N THR A 218 12.32 16.14 3.49
CA THR A 218 10.94 16.67 3.61
C THR A 218 10.31 17.01 2.24
N ASN A 219 10.80 16.39 1.16
CA ASN A 219 10.32 16.65 -0.19
C ASN A 219 8.81 16.36 -0.33
N SER A 220 8.17 17.15 -1.21
CA SER A 220 6.75 16.97 -1.53
C SER A 220 6.45 15.69 -2.31
N ASP A 221 7.44 15.18 -3.07
CA ASP A 221 7.37 13.90 -3.76
C ASP A 221 7.68 12.78 -2.75
N GLN A 222 6.68 11.95 -2.46
CA GLN A 222 6.82 10.85 -1.50
C GLN A 222 7.59 9.64 -2.06
N GLN A 223 8.00 9.70 -3.34
CA GLN A 223 8.81 8.70 -4.03
C GLN A 223 8.28 7.26 -3.91
N SER A 224 6.95 7.14 -3.80
CA SER A 224 6.23 5.87 -3.68
C SER A 224 6.33 5.03 -4.96
N CYS A 225 6.08 3.73 -4.87
CA CYS A 225 5.95 2.87 -6.05
C CYS A 225 4.83 3.37 -6.93
N ILE A 226 3.60 3.41 -6.43
CA ILE A 226 2.50 4.10 -7.10
C ILE A 226 2.28 5.41 -6.39
N TYR A 227 2.63 6.51 -7.06
CA TYR A 227 2.44 7.86 -6.54
C TYR A 227 1.40 8.60 -7.37
N MET A 228 0.27 8.91 -6.74
CA MET A 228 -0.84 9.66 -7.34
C MET A 228 -0.81 11.09 -6.84
N SER A 229 -0.56 12.06 -7.71
CA SER A 229 -0.41 13.46 -7.33
C SER A 229 -1.33 14.38 -8.11
N ASN A 230 -2.03 15.25 -7.37
CA ASN A 230 -2.90 16.29 -7.90
C ASN A 230 -4.00 15.76 -8.84
N LEU A 231 -4.51 14.54 -8.66
CA LEU A 231 -5.61 14.05 -9.50
C LEU A 231 -6.97 14.64 -9.08
N ASN A 232 -7.02 15.39 -7.97
CA ASN A 232 -8.22 16.04 -7.44
C ASN A 232 -9.37 15.03 -7.28
N ASP A 233 -10.58 15.41 -7.67
CA ASP A 233 -11.76 14.59 -7.49
C ASP A 233 -11.81 13.39 -8.45
N TRP A 234 -12.43 12.33 -7.91
CA TRP A 234 -12.75 11.10 -8.61
C TRP A 234 -13.44 11.37 -9.95
N ASN A 235 -13.03 10.63 -10.98
CA ASN A 235 -13.66 10.67 -12.29
C ASN A 235 -14.25 9.30 -12.63
N SER A 236 -15.57 9.18 -12.69
CA SER A 236 -16.26 7.92 -13.00
C SER A 236 -16.02 7.40 -14.41
N GLN A 237 -15.65 8.27 -15.36
CA GLN A 237 -15.30 7.87 -16.74
C GLN A 237 -13.86 7.36 -16.83
N ARG A 238 -12.99 7.84 -15.94
CA ARG A 238 -11.56 7.49 -15.87
C ARG A 238 -11.15 7.18 -14.42
N PRO A 239 -11.74 6.14 -13.80
CA PRO A 239 -11.43 5.77 -12.43
C PRO A 239 -9.97 5.33 -12.31
N THR A 240 -9.39 5.63 -11.15
CA THR A 240 -8.09 5.10 -10.71
C THR A 240 -8.34 4.13 -9.55
N TYR A 241 -7.83 2.91 -9.62
CA TYR A 241 -7.94 1.93 -8.53
C TYR A 241 -6.76 0.97 -8.53
N ILE A 242 -6.50 0.39 -7.36
CA ILE A 242 -5.43 -0.59 -7.13
C ILE A 242 -6.05 -1.77 -6.38
N ASP A 243 -6.26 -2.87 -7.08
CA ASP A 243 -7.06 -4.00 -6.58
C ASP A 243 -6.38 -5.36 -6.78
N GLY A 244 -6.14 -6.11 -5.71
CA GLY A 244 -5.55 -7.45 -5.86
C GLY A 244 -4.10 -7.44 -6.33
N CYS A 245 -3.37 -6.34 -6.16
CA CYS A 245 -1.96 -6.25 -6.52
C CYS A 245 -1.04 -6.75 -5.41
N SER A 246 0.17 -7.15 -5.77
CA SER A 246 1.24 -7.48 -4.83
C SER A 246 2.43 -6.53 -4.98
N PHE A 247 3.04 -6.18 -3.85
CA PHE A 247 4.20 -5.30 -3.77
C PHE A 247 5.27 -6.02 -2.95
N ASP A 248 6.44 -6.24 -3.54
CA ASP A 248 7.53 -7.01 -2.95
C ASP A 248 8.86 -6.24 -3.01
N GLY A 249 9.42 -5.92 -1.84
CA GLY A 249 10.75 -5.32 -1.72
C GLY A 249 10.75 -3.83 -2.08
N GLY A 250 10.30 -2.99 -1.16
CA GLY A 250 10.15 -1.54 -1.34
C GLY A 250 11.13 -0.70 -0.54
N PHE A 251 11.60 0.41 -1.12
CA PHE A 251 12.49 1.37 -0.44
C PHE A 251 11.77 2.61 0.12
N ASN A 252 10.44 2.70 -0.07
CA ASN A 252 9.55 3.75 0.45
C ASN A 252 8.10 3.24 0.32
N ALA A 253 7.11 4.12 0.46
CA ALA A 253 5.69 3.79 0.30
C ALA A 253 5.37 2.92 -0.94
N ALA A 254 4.60 1.84 -0.77
CA ALA A 254 4.07 1.09 -1.91
C ALA A 254 3.00 1.91 -2.66
N ILE A 255 2.09 2.54 -1.92
CA ILE A 255 1.03 3.38 -2.49
C ILE A 255 1.01 4.70 -1.74
N GLY A 256 1.19 5.81 -2.47
CA GLY A 256 1.19 7.16 -1.92
C GLY A 256 0.29 8.09 -2.72
N MET A 257 -0.34 9.02 -2.02
CA MET A 257 -1.29 9.98 -2.59
C MET A 257 -0.99 11.40 -2.12
N LEU A 258 -1.13 12.38 -3.02
CA LEU A 258 -1.17 13.80 -2.70
C LEU A 258 -2.28 14.47 -3.51
N ASN A 259 -3.10 15.31 -2.87
CA ASN A 259 -4.17 16.09 -3.51
C ASN A 259 -5.03 15.24 -4.47
N THR A 260 -5.41 14.05 -4.02
CA THR A 260 -6.14 13.05 -4.81
C THR A 260 -7.23 12.45 -3.95
N ASN A 261 -8.45 12.36 -4.48
CA ASN A 261 -9.63 11.94 -3.74
C ASN A 261 -10.27 10.68 -4.35
N GLY A 262 -10.88 9.85 -3.50
CA GLY A 262 -11.82 8.81 -3.94
C GLY A 262 -11.18 7.55 -4.52
N VAL A 263 -9.91 7.26 -4.25
CA VAL A 263 -9.22 6.10 -4.81
C VAL A 263 -9.51 4.83 -3.97
N PRO A 264 -10.06 3.76 -4.57
CA PRO A 264 -10.12 2.45 -3.94
C PRO A 264 -8.77 1.75 -4.00
N ILE A 265 -8.30 1.30 -2.84
CA ILE A 265 -7.09 0.52 -2.62
C ILE A 265 -7.52 -0.75 -1.88
N THR A 266 -7.70 -1.84 -2.63
CA THR A 266 -8.37 -3.04 -2.12
C THR A 266 -7.64 -4.33 -2.40
N ASN A 267 -7.77 -5.32 -1.51
CA ASN A 267 -7.29 -6.68 -1.74
C ASN A 267 -5.78 -6.80 -2.03
N ASN A 268 -4.96 -5.81 -1.66
CA ASN A 268 -3.53 -5.81 -1.99
C ASN A 268 -2.70 -6.53 -0.93
N VAL A 269 -1.58 -7.13 -1.34
CA VAL A 269 -0.55 -7.70 -0.46
C VAL A 269 0.72 -6.87 -0.59
N ILE A 270 1.12 -6.19 0.48
CA ILE A 270 2.35 -5.40 0.52
C ILE A 270 3.31 -6.06 1.50
N TYR A 271 4.47 -6.45 1.00
CA TYR A 271 5.48 -7.17 1.74
C TYR A 271 6.85 -6.50 1.62
N ASN A 272 7.59 -6.46 2.74
CA ASN A 272 9.00 -6.11 2.80
C ASN A 272 9.25 -4.71 2.24
N THR A 273 8.84 -3.68 2.98
CA THR A 273 8.97 -2.28 2.53
C THR A 273 9.47 -1.36 3.63
N TYR A 274 10.21 -0.33 3.25
CA TYR A 274 10.56 0.75 4.15
C TYR A 274 9.43 1.79 4.25
N ARG A 275 9.39 2.47 5.41
CA ARG A 275 8.54 3.60 5.78
C ARG A 275 7.05 3.29 5.95
N THR A 276 6.35 2.92 4.89
CA THR A 276 4.89 2.74 4.90
C THR A 276 4.46 1.81 3.77
N GLY A 277 3.33 1.12 3.93
CA GLY A 277 2.69 0.41 2.83
C GLY A 277 1.75 1.33 2.05
N ILE A 278 0.77 1.92 2.76
CA ILE A 278 -0.29 2.73 2.15
C ILE A 278 -0.38 4.09 2.85
N ALA A 279 -0.19 5.16 2.09
CA ALA A 279 -0.34 6.54 2.54
C ALA A 279 -1.45 7.23 1.75
N VAL A 280 -2.60 7.44 2.40
CA VAL A 280 -3.72 8.19 1.82
C VAL A 280 -3.74 9.62 2.32
N THR A 281 -4.02 10.54 1.39
CA THR A 281 -4.34 11.95 1.66
C THR A 281 -5.66 12.29 0.95
N GLY A 282 -6.16 13.51 1.12
CA GLY A 282 -7.37 13.95 0.41
C GLY A 282 -8.66 13.43 1.04
N LYS A 283 -9.66 13.10 0.20
CA LYS A 283 -11.03 12.79 0.66
C LYS A 283 -11.56 11.48 0.10
N ASN A 284 -12.43 10.81 0.84
CA ASN A 284 -13.31 9.72 0.35
C ASN A 284 -12.57 8.48 -0.21
N SER A 285 -11.29 8.28 0.13
CA SER A 285 -10.53 7.10 -0.29
C SER A 285 -10.97 5.86 0.50
N ILE A 286 -10.90 4.69 -0.14
CA ILE A 286 -11.29 3.41 0.46
C ILE A 286 -10.04 2.54 0.55
N VAL A 287 -9.65 2.15 1.75
CA VAL A 287 -8.56 1.21 2.01
C VAL A 287 -9.17 -0.03 2.64
N ARG A 288 -9.41 -1.09 1.85
CA ARG A 288 -10.16 -2.25 2.33
C ARG A 288 -9.50 -3.58 2.00
N ASN A 289 -9.49 -4.50 2.96
CA ASN A 289 -9.02 -5.86 2.75
C ASN A 289 -7.57 -5.96 2.25
N ASN A 290 -6.69 -5.05 2.68
CA ASN A 290 -5.27 -5.13 2.34
C ASN A 290 -4.49 -5.84 3.46
N LEU A 291 -3.49 -6.63 3.05
CA LEU A 291 -2.45 -7.16 3.93
C LEU A 291 -1.18 -6.33 3.76
N VAL A 292 -0.68 -5.75 4.85
CA VAL A 292 0.61 -5.04 4.86
C VAL A 292 1.50 -5.69 5.90
N THR A 293 2.67 -6.17 5.48
CA THR A 293 3.57 -6.88 6.38
C THR A 293 5.05 -6.62 6.13
N THR A 294 5.84 -6.76 7.19
CA THR A 294 7.30 -6.51 7.19
C THR A 294 7.59 -5.07 6.75
N VAL A 295 7.19 -4.11 7.59
CA VAL A 295 7.43 -2.69 7.36
C VAL A 295 8.57 -2.20 8.25
N TYR A 296 9.68 -1.86 7.63
CA TYR A 296 10.86 -1.29 8.28
C TYR A 296 10.71 0.21 8.45
N TRP A 297 11.17 0.73 9.58
CA TRP A 297 11.30 2.15 9.80
C TRP A 297 12.35 2.73 8.83
N SER A 298 12.06 3.88 8.23
CA SER A 298 13.01 4.55 7.33
C SER A 298 14.37 4.86 7.98
N GLY A 299 14.43 4.97 9.31
CA GLY A 299 15.70 5.19 10.03
C GLY A 299 16.61 3.96 10.08
N THR A 300 16.08 2.74 9.87
CA THR A 300 16.92 1.54 9.75
C THR A 300 17.48 1.34 8.34
N ALA A 301 16.99 2.11 7.35
CA ALA A 301 17.42 1.99 5.96
C ALA A 301 18.85 2.53 5.69
N GLN A 302 19.31 3.52 6.48
CA GLN A 302 20.65 4.10 6.33
C GLN A 302 21.28 4.49 7.68
N SER A 303 22.60 4.36 7.78
CA SER A 303 23.43 4.88 8.87
C SER A 303 23.71 6.39 8.74
N SER A 304 22.79 7.16 8.15
CA SER A 304 22.96 8.61 7.97
C SER A 304 22.75 9.34 9.30
N SER A 305 23.36 10.52 9.47
CA SER A 305 23.16 11.35 10.68
C SER A 305 21.71 11.82 10.87
N ILE A 306 20.89 11.80 9.81
CA ILE A 306 19.47 12.15 9.82
C ILE A 306 18.63 11.00 10.40
N SER A 307 19.05 9.74 10.20
CA SER A 307 18.29 8.57 10.71
C SER A 307 18.28 8.49 12.23
N GLN A 308 19.34 8.95 12.90
CA GLN A 308 19.47 9.00 14.37
C GLN A 308 18.47 9.96 15.04
N TYR A 309 17.94 10.94 14.31
CA TYR A 309 16.97 11.92 14.79
C TYR A 309 15.60 11.79 14.09
N ASN A 310 15.35 10.68 13.38
CA ASN A 310 14.13 10.51 12.61
C ASN A 310 12.92 10.24 13.55
N ILE A 311 12.19 11.32 13.81
CA ILE A 311 10.95 11.36 14.60
C ILE A 311 9.69 10.95 13.79
N ASN A 312 9.82 10.45 12.56
CA ASN A 312 8.66 10.15 11.71
C ASN A 312 7.98 8.85 12.14
N TYR A 313 6.94 8.94 12.97
CA TYR A 313 6.05 7.81 13.26
C TYR A 313 5.04 7.61 12.12
N ASP A 314 5.52 7.18 10.96
CA ASP A 314 4.65 6.74 9.87
C ASP A 314 3.98 5.41 10.25
N GLY A 315 2.71 5.25 9.84
CA GLY A 315 1.99 3.99 9.97
C GLY A 315 2.23 3.10 8.74
N ALA A 316 2.19 1.79 8.90
CA ALA A 316 2.18 0.87 7.76
C ALA A 316 0.97 1.12 6.85
N ILE A 317 -0.19 1.42 7.43
CA ILE A 317 -1.31 2.07 6.75
C ILE A 317 -1.57 3.40 7.46
N MET A 318 -1.58 4.50 6.70
CA MET A 318 -1.80 5.82 7.29
C MET A 318 -2.68 6.72 6.45
N SER A 319 -3.45 7.55 7.15
CA SER A 319 -4.11 8.73 6.60
C SER A 319 -3.40 9.99 7.10
N ARG A 320 -3.00 10.88 6.18
CA ARG A 320 -2.34 12.15 6.49
C ARG A 320 -3.20 13.29 5.98
N ASP A 321 -3.72 14.10 6.91
CA ASP A 321 -4.66 15.19 6.63
C ASP A 321 -5.83 14.79 5.72
N ALA A 322 -6.22 13.51 5.79
CA ALA A 322 -7.29 12.96 4.98
C ALA A 322 -8.62 13.03 5.73
N ILE A 323 -9.71 13.19 5.00
CA ILE A 323 -11.06 13.22 5.56
C ILE A 323 -11.98 12.22 4.87
N SER A 324 -12.89 11.62 5.64
CA SER A 324 -13.85 10.62 5.14
C SER A 324 -13.16 9.40 4.52
N VAL A 325 -12.08 8.95 5.15
CA VAL A 325 -11.39 7.71 4.74
C VAL A 325 -12.12 6.52 5.33
N ILE A 326 -12.36 5.51 4.48
CA ILE A 326 -12.88 4.22 4.92
C ILE A 326 -11.69 3.26 5.02
N MET A 327 -11.37 2.78 6.22
CA MET A 327 -10.38 1.70 6.43
C MET A 327 -11.07 0.48 7.02
N GLN A 328 -11.15 -0.62 6.27
CA GLN A 328 -11.92 -1.78 6.71
C GLN A 328 -11.26 -3.11 6.38
N ASN A 329 -11.36 -4.08 7.29
CA ASN A 329 -10.88 -5.45 7.06
C ASN A 329 -9.39 -5.53 6.66
N ASN A 330 -8.58 -4.51 6.95
CA ASN A 330 -7.15 -4.56 6.66
C ASN A 330 -6.44 -5.33 7.77
N LEU A 331 -5.35 -6.00 7.44
CA LEU A 331 -4.45 -6.61 8.40
C LEU A 331 -3.06 -6.01 8.24
N VAL A 332 -2.48 -5.60 9.35
CA VAL A 332 -1.09 -5.17 9.43
C VAL A 332 -0.33 -6.07 10.41
N SER A 333 0.78 -6.65 9.95
CA SER A 333 1.63 -7.49 10.81
C SER A 333 3.11 -7.22 10.57
N GLY A 334 3.95 -7.27 11.61
CA GLY A 334 5.40 -7.21 11.45
C GLY A 334 5.86 -5.81 11.06
N VAL A 335 5.72 -4.85 11.97
CA VAL A 335 6.02 -3.43 11.73
C VAL A 335 6.93 -2.88 12.82
N GLU A 336 8.05 -2.26 12.44
CA GLU A 336 9.00 -1.69 13.41
C GLU A 336 8.40 -0.53 14.22
N ARG A 337 7.36 0.15 13.70
CA ARG A 337 6.67 1.26 14.35
C ARG A 337 5.16 1.06 14.48
N SER A 338 4.36 1.97 13.94
CA SER A 338 2.91 1.96 14.08
C SER A 338 2.29 1.16 12.94
N ALA A 339 1.37 0.24 13.26
CA ALA A 339 0.60 -0.45 12.24
C ALA A 339 -0.36 0.52 11.54
N TYR A 340 -1.11 1.30 12.31
CA TYR A 340 -2.01 2.32 11.79
C TYR A 340 -1.67 3.72 12.31
N ARG A 341 -1.67 4.71 11.43
CA ARG A 341 -1.65 6.15 11.79
C ARG A 341 -2.87 6.84 11.22
N ILE A 342 -3.78 7.29 12.08
CA ILE A 342 -5.10 7.78 11.67
C ILE A 342 -5.54 9.02 12.45
N GLN A 343 -6.54 9.74 11.95
CA GLN A 343 -7.16 10.88 12.63
C GLN A 343 -8.21 10.49 13.70
N GLY A 344 -8.60 9.21 13.75
CA GLY A 344 -9.76 8.76 14.52
C GLY A 344 -11.11 9.05 13.82
N GLU A 345 -12.20 8.61 14.43
CA GLU A 345 -13.57 8.92 13.97
C GLU A 345 -14.09 10.16 14.70
N ALA A 346 -14.69 11.07 13.95
CA ALA A 346 -15.31 12.25 14.52
C ALA A 346 -16.60 11.87 15.25
N CYS A 347 -16.79 12.36 16.48
CA CYS A 347 -18.06 12.21 17.18
C CYS A 347 -19.18 12.98 16.48
N PRO A 348 -20.42 12.47 16.48
CA PRO A 348 -21.58 13.27 16.07
C PRO A 348 -21.66 14.54 16.91
N SER A 349 -21.48 15.71 16.29
CA SER A 349 -21.58 17.02 16.95
C SER A 349 -22.05 18.08 15.96
N ALA A 350 -22.64 19.17 16.45
CA ALA A 350 -23.06 20.30 15.61
C ALA A 350 -21.88 21.01 14.92
N TYR A 351 -20.65 20.75 15.38
CA TYR A 351 -19.43 21.40 14.92
C TYR A 351 -18.59 20.53 13.97
N VAL A 352 -18.89 19.23 13.89
CA VAL A 352 -18.31 18.32 12.90
C VAL A 352 -19.17 18.39 11.64
N PRO A 353 -18.65 18.90 10.50
CA PRO A 353 -19.42 18.93 9.28
C PRO A 353 -19.87 17.52 8.88
N GLY A 354 -21.15 17.35 8.55
CA GLY A 354 -21.73 16.03 8.25
C GLY A 354 -21.10 15.29 7.07
N TYR A 355 -20.28 15.96 6.24
CA TYR A 355 -19.51 15.34 5.17
C TYR A 355 -18.26 14.59 5.66
N ILE A 356 -17.83 14.78 6.92
CA ILE A 356 -16.73 14.03 7.53
C ILE A 356 -17.27 12.69 8.04
N GLN A 357 -16.91 11.62 7.34
CA GLN A 357 -17.44 10.26 7.54
C GLN A 357 -16.28 9.26 7.54
N ASN A 358 -15.33 9.41 8.46
CA ASN A 358 -14.32 8.36 8.64
C ASN A 358 -15.04 7.09 9.11
N GLY A 359 -14.68 5.95 8.51
CA GLY A 359 -15.28 4.66 8.83
C GLY A 359 -14.23 3.60 9.01
N TYR A 360 -13.96 3.23 10.26
CA TYR A 360 -12.97 2.22 10.62
C TYR A 360 -13.66 0.98 11.20
N SER A 361 -13.47 -0.19 10.58
CA SER A 361 -14.05 -1.44 11.08
C SER A 361 -13.25 -2.68 10.72
N ASN A 362 -13.11 -3.60 11.68
CA ASN A 362 -12.45 -4.90 11.53
C ASN A 362 -11.01 -4.82 10.98
N ASN A 363 -10.28 -3.74 11.27
CA ASN A 363 -8.86 -3.70 10.99
C ASN A 363 -8.10 -4.43 12.12
N GLU A 364 -7.05 -5.13 11.78
CA GLU A 364 -6.28 -5.93 12.74
C GLU A 364 -4.81 -5.51 12.70
N ALA A 365 -4.20 -5.37 13.87
CA ALA A 365 -2.77 -5.13 14.02
C ALA A 365 -2.15 -6.11 15.00
N HIS A 366 -1.10 -6.81 14.57
CA HIS A 366 -0.24 -7.57 15.49
C HIS A 366 1.23 -7.43 15.10
N SER A 367 2.13 -7.91 15.97
CA SER A 367 3.58 -7.90 15.67
C SER A 367 4.11 -6.51 15.31
N ALA A 368 3.60 -5.47 15.96
CA ALA A 368 3.93 -4.06 15.75
C ALA A 368 4.31 -3.39 17.06
N MET A 369 5.18 -2.37 17.02
CA MET A 369 5.52 -1.58 18.21
C MET A 369 4.30 -0.80 18.75
N SER A 370 3.44 -0.31 17.86
CA SER A 370 2.17 0.31 18.23
C SER A 370 1.08 -0.13 17.26
N GLY A 371 -0.07 -0.57 17.78
CA GLY A 371 -1.19 -1.00 16.92
C GLY A 371 -1.79 0.18 16.15
N VAL A 372 -2.23 1.19 16.89
CA VAL A 372 -2.84 2.41 16.33
C VAL A 372 -2.21 3.63 16.96
N SER A 373 -1.90 4.64 16.16
CA SER A 373 -1.45 5.97 16.60
C SER A 373 -2.40 7.03 16.09
N LEU A 374 -2.88 7.89 16.99
CA LEU A 374 -3.79 8.98 16.66
C LEU A 374 -3.01 10.26 16.34
N TRP A 375 -3.31 10.85 15.19
CA TRP A 375 -2.73 12.09 14.69
C TRP A 375 -3.85 13.01 14.20
N PRO A 376 -4.30 13.96 15.05
CA PRO A 376 -5.32 14.93 14.68
C PRO A 376 -4.96 15.74 13.43
N LEU A 377 -5.96 16.26 12.72
CA LEU A 377 -5.77 17.10 11.53
C LEU A 377 -4.99 18.38 11.87
N ASP A 378 -3.96 18.72 11.09
CA ASP A 378 -3.04 19.80 11.46
C ASP A 378 -3.57 21.22 11.16
N LYS A 379 -4.66 21.39 10.39
CA LYS A 379 -5.19 22.71 10.01
C LYS A 379 -6.71 22.76 9.82
N GLY A 380 -7.35 23.80 10.35
CA GLY A 380 -8.62 24.34 9.83
C GLY A 380 -9.85 24.24 10.75
N PHE A 381 -9.81 23.46 11.82
CA PHE A 381 -10.88 23.43 12.82
C PHE A 381 -10.39 24.16 14.07
N SER A 382 -11.02 25.29 14.38
CA SER A 382 -10.84 26.02 15.63
C SER A 382 -11.46 25.24 16.79
N TYR A 383 -10.91 24.07 17.08
CA TYR A 383 -11.09 23.38 18.34
C TYR A 383 -9.86 23.66 19.21
N ASP A 384 -10.12 23.99 20.46
CA ASP A 384 -9.13 24.40 21.44
C ASP A 384 -8.01 23.35 21.52
N ARG A 385 -6.79 23.77 21.13
CA ARG A 385 -5.58 22.93 21.04
C ARG A 385 -4.86 22.84 22.39
N SER A 386 -5.59 22.81 23.49
CA SER A 386 -4.99 22.98 24.82
C SER A 386 -4.35 21.72 25.42
N ILE A 387 -4.46 20.54 24.79
CA ILE A 387 -3.75 19.33 25.24
C ILE A 387 -3.31 18.47 24.03
N LEU A 388 -2.10 18.70 23.52
CA LEU A 388 -1.42 17.76 22.62
C LEU A 388 -0.55 16.83 23.47
N SER A 389 -0.96 15.58 23.60
CA SER A 389 -0.10 14.48 24.06
C SER A 389 -0.05 13.42 22.95
N GLU A 390 1.15 13.09 22.49
CA GLU A 390 1.39 11.92 21.64
C GLU A 390 1.07 10.67 22.47
N TYR A 391 -0.05 10.01 22.17
CA TYR A 391 -0.39 8.74 22.81
C TYR A 391 0.07 7.58 21.93
N HIS A 392 1.15 6.94 22.38
CA HIS A 392 1.61 5.66 21.85
C HIS A 392 0.89 4.53 22.59
N PHE A 393 0.01 3.82 21.88
CA PHE A 393 -0.69 2.67 22.44
C PHE A 393 0.19 1.43 22.26
N ASN A 394 0.90 1.08 23.34
CA ASN A 394 1.80 -0.06 23.41
C ASN A 394 1.00 -1.37 23.46
N THR A 395 1.43 -2.39 22.73
CA THR A 395 0.68 -3.64 22.54
C THR A 395 0.65 -4.50 23.80
N THR A 396 -0.31 -4.21 24.66
CA THR A 396 -0.98 -5.12 25.59
C THR A 396 -2.35 -4.48 25.80
N PHE A 397 -3.37 -4.98 25.08
CA PHE A 397 -4.74 -4.43 24.96
C PHE A 397 -5.20 -3.55 26.12
N PHE A 398 -5.69 -2.33 25.85
CA PHE A 398 -6.95 -1.77 26.39
C PHE A 398 -7.38 -0.50 25.61
N LEU A 399 -8.70 -0.38 25.43
CA LEU A 399 -9.43 0.68 24.73
C LEU A 399 -9.80 1.85 25.66
N PHE A 400 -10.01 3.01 25.02
CA PHE A 400 -10.61 4.29 25.48
C PHE A 400 -9.71 5.31 26.17
N VAL A 401 -9.47 6.43 25.47
CA VAL A 401 -9.26 7.76 26.08
C VAL A 401 -10.11 8.78 25.34
N CYS A 402 -10.99 9.43 26.09
CA CYS A 402 -11.76 10.60 25.70
C CYS A 402 -10.84 11.83 25.71
N LEU A 403 -10.75 12.55 24.58
CA LEU A 403 -10.33 13.95 24.54
C LEU A 403 -11.46 14.73 23.84
N GLU A 404 -12.59 14.80 24.54
CA GLU A 404 -13.87 15.46 24.23
C GLU A 404 -14.54 15.30 22.83
N CYS A 405 -13.93 14.71 21.78
CA CYS A 405 -14.62 14.51 20.49
C CYS A 405 -14.05 13.48 19.48
N VAL A 406 -13.14 12.57 19.87
CA VAL A 406 -12.59 11.54 18.95
C VAL A 406 -12.72 10.14 19.54
N ILE A 407 -13.20 9.18 18.75
CA ILE A 407 -13.34 7.77 19.15
C ILE A 407 -12.49 6.89 18.22
N ILE A 408 -11.84 5.88 18.81
CA ILE A 408 -11.25 4.74 18.07
C ILE A 408 -12.25 3.58 18.12
N LYS A 409 -12.80 3.21 16.98
CA LYS A 409 -13.62 1.99 16.80
C LYS A 409 -13.02 1.15 15.68
N GLY A 410 -13.28 -0.15 15.74
CA GLY A 410 -13.04 -1.02 14.59
C GLY A 410 -11.60 -1.47 14.36
N PHE A 411 -10.76 -1.42 15.40
CA PHE A 411 -9.43 -2.05 15.40
C PHE A 411 -9.43 -3.19 16.42
N THR A 412 -8.82 -4.32 16.07
CA THR A 412 -8.59 -5.48 16.94
C THR A 412 -7.11 -5.74 17.09
#